data_AF-X1TPD7-F1
#
_entry.id   AF-X1TPD7-F1
#
_cell.length_a   1.000
_cell.length_b   1.000
_cell.length_c   1.000
_cell.angle_alpha   90.00
_cell.angle_beta   90.00
_cell.angle_gamma   90.00
#
_symmetry.space_group_name_H-M   'P 1'
#
loop_
_entity.id
_entity.type
_entity.pdbx_description
1 polymer ?
#
loop_
_entity_poly.entity_id
_entity_poly.type
_entity_poly.pdbx_seq_one_letter_code
_entity_poly.pdbx_strand_id
1 'polypeptide(L)'
;MLRQVFRVTLNPEDTRDLHGHALIYLASTRDDLAEQSAPLQLNIDVIEAAIAEAASQAPGGKTFKYLLACFKRVSRTTRSTKYSNAEDPKHSILAETRRLCMSYCVFAITMPEMFGDNVQPGNPLVEHMLSDPESDSGICFDFLNEASSRFDEDESIKDAMVSAVEELSRQLATKSMLGEERVYVNGLRNFLRFPKLVVAITKSPLFLPEGVEAQKIETDTLLGPFFRLSPMQQ
;
A
#
# COMPACT_ATOMS: atom_id res chain seq x y z
N MET A 1 14.79 15.84 -2.83
CA MET A 1 14.13 14.92 -1.88
C MET A 1 12.78 14.45 -2.42
N LEU A 2 11.77 15.31 -2.57
CA LEU A 2 10.44 14.95 -3.09
C LEU A 2 10.51 14.27 -4.46
N ARG A 3 11.30 14.83 -5.39
CA ARG A 3 11.64 14.23 -6.69
C ARG A 3 12.03 12.75 -6.60
N GLN A 4 12.85 12.37 -5.62
CA GLN A 4 13.35 11.00 -5.43
C GLN A 4 12.32 10.11 -4.72
N VAL A 5 11.57 10.65 -3.77
CA VAL A 5 10.49 9.93 -3.06
C VAL A 5 9.40 9.52 -4.05
N PHE A 6 8.97 10.43 -4.92
CA PHE A 6 7.91 10.17 -5.88
C PHE A 6 8.43 9.64 -7.22
N ARG A 7 9.73 9.74 -7.51
CA ARG A 7 10.29 9.46 -8.84
C ARG A 7 9.54 10.24 -9.93
N VAL A 8 9.50 11.55 -9.74
CA VAL A 8 8.81 12.49 -10.64
C VAL A 8 9.77 13.55 -11.16
N THR A 9 9.38 14.30 -12.18
CA THR A 9 10.12 15.44 -12.70
C THR A 9 9.19 16.54 -13.22
N LEU A 10 9.62 17.79 -13.09
CA LEU A 10 8.99 18.95 -13.76
C LEU A 10 9.72 19.33 -15.06
N ASN A 11 10.85 18.66 -15.37
CA ASN A 11 11.62 18.85 -16.59
C ASN A 11 11.35 17.66 -17.54
N PRO A 12 10.82 17.90 -18.76
CA PRO A 12 10.52 16.82 -19.71
C PRO A 12 11.76 16.07 -20.22
N GLU A 13 12.93 16.71 -20.20
CA GLU A 13 14.19 16.09 -20.65
C GLU A 13 14.72 15.05 -19.63
N ASP A 14 14.28 15.13 -18.38
CA ASP A 14 14.73 14.27 -17.29
C ASP A 14 13.93 12.96 -17.25
N THR A 15 14.33 11.97 -18.03
CA THR A 15 13.62 10.68 -18.07
C THR A 15 14.01 9.70 -16.96
N ARG A 16 15.18 9.89 -16.33
CA ARG A 16 15.71 9.01 -15.28
C ARG A 16 16.35 9.77 -14.13
N ASP A 17 16.31 9.17 -12.94
CA ASP A 17 17.06 9.66 -11.77
C ASP A 17 18.54 9.24 -11.82
N LEU A 18 19.31 9.72 -10.84
CA LEU A 18 20.75 9.41 -10.68
C LEU A 18 21.04 7.91 -10.50
N HIS A 19 20.04 7.12 -10.13
CA HIS A 19 20.13 5.69 -9.91
C HIS A 19 19.52 4.89 -11.08
N GLY A 20 19.14 5.56 -12.17
CA GLY A 20 18.58 4.96 -13.37
C GLY A 20 17.09 4.60 -13.30
N HIS A 21 16.37 4.98 -12.25
CA HIS A 21 14.91 4.78 -12.19
C HIS A 21 14.19 5.73 -13.14
N ALA A 22 13.18 5.23 -13.84
CA ALA A 22 12.31 6.07 -14.66
C ALA A 22 11.59 7.12 -13.80
N LEU A 23 11.47 8.33 -14.34
CA LEU A 23 10.76 9.45 -13.73
C LEU A 23 9.43 9.69 -14.45
N ILE A 24 8.40 10.03 -13.69
CA ILE A 24 7.10 10.47 -14.21
C ILE A 24 7.15 11.99 -14.41
N TYR A 25 6.90 12.44 -15.64
CA TYR A 25 6.82 13.87 -15.94
C TYR A 25 5.46 14.42 -15.52
N LEU A 26 5.47 15.46 -14.68
CA LEU A 26 4.26 16.11 -14.16
C LEU A 26 3.95 17.33 -15.01
N ALA A 27 3.27 17.10 -16.13
CA ALA A 27 2.91 18.14 -17.09
C ALA A 27 1.92 19.13 -16.49
N SER A 28 0.83 18.64 -15.89
CA SER A 28 -0.23 19.49 -15.33
C SER A 28 0.30 20.31 -14.15
N THR A 29 1.02 19.67 -13.21
CA THR A 29 1.63 20.37 -12.08
C THR A 29 2.62 21.44 -12.54
N ARG A 30 3.37 21.19 -13.62
CA ARG A 30 4.31 22.18 -14.19
C ARG A 30 3.55 23.35 -14.81
N ASP A 31 2.51 23.08 -15.58
CA ASP A 31 1.72 24.11 -16.25
C ASP A 31 1.03 25.01 -15.21
N ASP A 32 0.44 24.42 -14.16
CA ASP A 32 -0.16 25.16 -13.04
C ASP A 32 0.84 26.10 -12.34
N LEU A 33 2.06 25.62 -12.10
CA LEU A 33 3.15 26.43 -11.52
C LEU A 33 3.54 27.58 -12.44
N ALA A 34 3.59 27.35 -13.76
CA ALA A 34 3.93 28.36 -14.75
C ALA A 34 2.84 29.45 -14.85
N GLU A 35 1.58 29.06 -14.86
CA GLU A 35 0.42 29.98 -14.88
C GLU A 35 0.40 30.87 -13.64
N GLN A 36 0.74 30.32 -12.47
CA GLN A 36 0.82 31.06 -11.21
C GLN A 36 2.09 31.91 -11.07
N SER A 37 2.98 31.90 -12.07
CA SER A 37 4.32 32.51 -11.99
C SER A 37 5.12 32.06 -10.77
N ALA A 38 4.87 30.83 -10.31
CA ALA A 38 5.54 30.22 -9.17
C ALA A 38 6.86 29.56 -9.61
N PRO A 39 7.84 29.41 -8.70
CA PRO A 39 9.07 28.68 -9.02
C PRO A 39 8.79 27.24 -9.44
N LEU A 40 9.46 26.76 -10.50
CA LEU A 40 9.39 25.37 -10.96
C LEU A 40 10.11 24.41 -9.98
N GLN A 41 9.53 24.25 -8.80
CA GLN A 41 10.08 23.46 -7.71
C GLN A 41 8.96 22.73 -6.95
N LEU A 42 9.19 21.45 -6.66
CA LEU A 42 8.33 20.69 -5.77
C LEU A 42 8.50 21.18 -4.32
N ASN A 43 7.41 21.61 -3.71
CA ASN A 43 7.30 22.06 -2.32
C ASN A 43 6.04 21.45 -1.67
N ILE A 44 5.73 21.81 -0.43
CA ILE A 44 4.54 21.30 0.29
C ILE A 44 3.24 21.78 -0.39
N ASP A 45 3.22 22.99 -0.94
CA ASP A 45 2.01 23.60 -1.49
C ASP A 45 1.51 22.87 -2.76
N VAL A 46 2.42 22.26 -3.52
CA VAL A 46 2.08 21.51 -4.75
C VAL A 46 2.21 20.00 -4.62
N ILE A 47 2.57 19.49 -3.43
CA ILE A 47 2.87 18.07 -3.25
C ILE A 47 1.63 17.20 -3.48
N GLU A 48 0.45 17.67 -3.10
CA GLU A 48 -0.79 16.93 -3.23
C GLU A 48 -1.16 16.76 -4.71
N ALA A 49 -1.12 17.84 -5.49
CA ALA A 49 -1.30 17.80 -6.94
C ALA A 49 -0.28 16.87 -7.62
N ALA A 50 1.00 16.96 -7.22
CA ALA A 50 2.05 16.11 -7.75
C ALA A 50 1.83 14.62 -7.46
N ILE A 51 1.35 14.27 -6.26
CA ILE A 51 1.02 12.87 -5.92
C ILE A 51 -0.15 12.38 -6.75
N ALA A 52 -1.22 13.16 -6.88
CA ALA A 52 -2.41 12.80 -7.63
C ALA A 52 -2.09 12.55 -9.11
N GLU A 53 -1.37 13.48 -9.75
CA GLU A 53 -0.94 13.35 -11.14
C GLU A 53 0.03 12.17 -11.33
N ALA A 54 0.99 11.97 -10.42
CA ALA A 54 1.91 10.85 -10.54
C ALA A 54 1.22 9.49 -10.36
N ALA A 55 0.22 9.42 -9.48
CA ALA A 55 -0.54 8.21 -9.20
C ALA A 55 -1.44 7.82 -10.39
N SER A 56 -2.06 8.78 -11.08
CA SER A 56 -2.84 8.49 -12.30
C SER A 56 -1.96 8.02 -13.46
N GLN A 57 -0.69 8.38 -13.46
CA GLN A 57 0.32 7.94 -14.43
C GLN A 57 1.15 6.74 -13.94
N ALA A 58 0.69 6.03 -12.90
CA ALA A 58 1.47 4.95 -12.30
C ALA A 58 1.85 3.86 -13.33
N PRO A 59 3.10 3.37 -13.33
CA PRO A 59 3.56 2.38 -14.30
C PRO A 59 2.70 1.12 -14.32
N GLY A 60 2.20 0.76 -15.51
CA GLY A 60 1.37 -0.42 -15.73
C GLY A 60 0.01 -0.37 -15.03
N GLY A 61 -0.50 0.83 -14.72
CA GLY A 61 -1.76 1.01 -13.99
C GLY A 61 -1.72 0.48 -12.55
N LYS A 62 -0.54 0.21 -12.00
CA LYS A 62 -0.37 -0.31 -10.63
C LYS A 62 -0.29 0.85 -9.63
N THR A 63 -1.37 1.60 -9.48
CA THR A 63 -1.45 2.82 -8.66
C THR A 63 -1.06 2.57 -7.20
N PHE A 64 -1.69 1.59 -6.55
CA PHE A 64 -1.38 1.26 -5.16
C PHE A 64 0.08 0.83 -4.99
N LYS A 65 0.63 0.02 -5.91
CA LYS A 65 2.06 -0.38 -5.89
C LYS A 65 2.99 0.83 -5.94
N TYR A 66 2.69 1.80 -6.80
CA TYR A 66 3.48 3.02 -6.93
C TYR A 66 3.45 3.82 -5.62
N LEU A 67 2.27 4.06 -5.07
CA LEU A 67 2.07 4.82 -3.83
C LEU A 67 2.69 4.12 -2.61
N LEU A 68 2.56 2.80 -2.51
CA LEU A 68 3.21 2.00 -1.47
C LEU A 68 4.73 2.16 -1.54
N ALA A 69 5.32 2.13 -2.74
CA ALA A 69 6.75 2.36 -2.92
C ALA A 69 7.15 3.79 -2.53
N CYS A 70 6.32 4.80 -2.83
CA CYS A 70 6.52 6.19 -2.37
C CYS A 70 6.49 6.27 -0.84
N PHE A 71 5.49 5.67 -0.18
CA PHE A 71 5.36 5.59 1.28
C PHE A 71 6.60 4.95 1.92
N LYS A 72 7.09 3.85 1.35
CA LYS A 72 8.30 3.17 1.82
C LYS A 72 9.55 4.02 1.64
N ARG A 73 9.69 4.72 0.51
CA ARG A 73 10.81 5.63 0.27
C ARG A 73 10.80 6.78 1.27
N VAL A 74 9.67 7.47 1.47
CA VAL A 74 9.60 8.57 2.46
C VAL A 74 9.80 8.09 3.88
N SER A 75 9.28 6.92 4.27
CA SER A 75 9.49 6.35 5.61
C SER A 75 10.97 6.05 5.86
N ARG A 76 11.68 5.48 4.86
CA ARG A 76 13.13 5.27 4.91
C ARG A 76 13.90 6.60 4.97
N THR A 77 13.55 7.57 4.12
CA THR A 77 14.18 8.90 4.10
C THR A 77 14.00 9.64 5.42
N THR A 78 12.81 9.55 6.05
CA THR A 78 12.53 10.17 7.35
C THR A 78 13.45 9.61 8.43
N ARG A 79 13.66 8.29 8.46
CA ARG A 79 14.58 7.65 9.42
C ARG A 79 16.05 7.96 9.18
N SER A 80 16.47 8.08 7.92
CA SER A 80 17.89 8.27 7.58
C SER A 80 18.32 9.74 7.50
N THR A 81 17.38 10.67 7.44
CA THR A 81 17.69 12.10 7.39
C THR A 81 18.25 12.57 8.73
N LYS A 82 19.45 13.15 8.69
CA LYS A 82 20.01 13.86 9.83
C LYS A 82 19.42 15.27 9.87
N TYR A 83 18.71 15.58 10.96
CA TYR A 83 18.15 16.89 11.21
C TYR A 83 19.14 17.76 11.96
N SER A 84 19.21 19.03 11.59
CA SER A 84 20.15 19.99 12.22
C SER A 84 19.68 20.39 13.62
N ASN A 85 18.37 20.47 13.82
CA ASN A 85 17.68 20.73 15.08
C ASN A 85 16.22 20.27 14.97
N ALA A 86 15.42 20.44 16.03
CA ALA A 86 14.00 20.05 16.04
C ALA A 86 13.12 20.89 15.09
N GLU A 87 13.56 22.08 14.71
CA GLU A 87 12.87 23.03 13.81
C GLU A 87 13.35 22.93 12.36
N ASP A 88 14.09 21.88 12.00
CA ASP A 88 14.60 21.70 10.63
C ASP A 88 13.41 21.54 9.67
N PRO A 89 13.24 22.42 8.66
CA PRO A 89 12.09 22.37 7.75
C PRO A 89 11.92 21.04 7.02
N LYS A 90 12.99 20.23 6.89
CA LYS A 90 12.90 18.89 6.33
C LYS A 90 11.99 17.97 7.14
N HIS A 91 11.87 18.19 8.46
CA HIS A 91 11.04 17.39 9.33
C HIS A 91 9.56 17.55 8.95
N SER A 92 9.06 18.79 8.86
CA SER A 92 7.67 19.06 8.48
C SER A 92 7.37 18.60 7.05
N ILE A 93 8.28 18.84 6.10
CA ILE A 93 8.13 18.38 4.72
C ILE A 93 8.01 16.85 4.66
N LEU A 94 8.90 16.10 5.31
CA LEU A 94 8.89 14.63 5.28
C LEU A 94 7.70 14.03 6.03
N ALA A 95 7.34 14.61 7.17
CA ALA A 95 6.17 14.18 7.94
C ALA A 95 4.89 14.34 7.11
N GLU A 96 4.72 15.49 6.45
CA GLU A 96 3.56 15.76 5.61
C GLU A 96 3.54 14.89 4.34
N THR A 97 4.70 14.75 3.70
CA THR A 97 4.88 13.82 2.57
C THR A 97 4.46 12.40 2.93
N ARG A 98 4.86 11.92 4.12
CA ARG A 98 4.51 10.57 4.60
C ARG A 98 3.02 10.44 4.88
N ARG A 99 2.43 11.44 5.55
CA ARG A 99 0.98 11.50 5.83
C ARG A 99 0.16 11.42 4.54
N LEU A 100 0.53 12.20 3.52
CA LEU A 100 -0.13 12.24 2.22
C LEU A 100 0.07 10.93 1.43
N CYS A 101 1.29 10.38 1.38
CA CYS A 101 1.54 9.07 0.78
C CYS A 101 0.60 8.00 1.36
N MET A 102 0.43 7.97 2.68
CA MET A 102 -0.47 7.03 3.33
C MET A 102 -1.92 7.28 2.95
N SER A 103 -2.40 8.53 2.98
CA SER A 103 -3.78 8.86 2.59
C SER A 103 -4.07 8.46 1.14
N TYR A 104 -3.15 8.73 0.21
CA TYR A 104 -3.31 8.32 -1.18
C TYR A 104 -3.23 6.80 -1.36
N CYS A 105 -2.44 6.09 -0.54
CA CYS A 105 -2.52 4.62 -0.51
C CYS A 105 -3.91 4.15 -0.10
N VAL A 106 -4.54 4.78 0.89
CA VAL A 106 -5.92 4.47 1.30
C VAL A 106 -6.87 4.68 0.13
N PHE A 107 -6.81 5.86 -0.51
CA PHE A 107 -7.64 6.16 -1.67
C PHE A 107 -7.45 5.17 -2.82
N ALA A 108 -6.23 4.75 -3.10
CA ALA A 108 -5.97 3.75 -4.15
C ALA A 108 -6.56 2.36 -3.83
N ILE A 109 -6.90 2.09 -2.57
CA ILE A 109 -7.56 0.86 -2.14
C ILE A 109 -9.09 1.04 -2.12
N THR A 110 -9.56 2.18 -1.60
CA THR A 110 -10.98 2.38 -1.26
C THR A 110 -11.77 3.12 -2.33
N MET A 111 -11.09 3.93 -3.15
CA MET A 111 -11.65 4.73 -4.26
C MET A 111 -10.69 4.70 -5.47
N PRO A 112 -10.38 3.51 -6.02
CA PRO A 112 -9.39 3.37 -7.10
C PRO A 112 -9.74 4.15 -8.38
N GLU A 113 -11.03 4.42 -8.63
CA GLU A 113 -11.54 5.20 -9.76
C GLU A 113 -11.02 6.64 -9.79
N MET A 114 -10.56 7.19 -8.66
CA MET A 114 -9.95 8.52 -8.60
C MET A 114 -8.67 8.63 -9.45
N PHE A 115 -8.04 7.50 -9.79
CA PHE A 115 -6.77 7.46 -10.51
C PHE A 115 -6.92 7.01 -11.96
N GLY A 116 -8.15 6.92 -12.47
CA GLY A 116 -8.47 6.56 -13.85
C GLY A 116 -9.24 5.25 -13.98
N ASP A 117 -9.54 4.87 -15.21
CA ASP A 117 -10.53 3.82 -15.51
C ASP A 117 -10.00 2.38 -15.37
N ASN A 118 -8.68 2.20 -15.22
CA ASN A 118 -8.04 0.89 -15.15
C ASN A 118 -7.97 0.35 -13.71
N VAL A 119 -9.13 0.14 -13.10
CA VAL A 119 -9.23 -0.47 -11.77
C VAL A 119 -8.90 -1.95 -11.85
N GLN A 120 -7.89 -2.40 -11.10
CA GLN A 120 -7.56 -3.82 -11.03
C GLN A 120 -8.65 -4.61 -10.31
N PRO A 121 -9.03 -5.80 -10.82
CA PRO A 121 -10.02 -6.62 -10.15
C PRO A 121 -9.47 -7.19 -8.84
N GLY A 122 -10.33 -7.27 -7.83
CA GLY A 122 -9.97 -7.80 -6.51
C GLY A 122 -9.32 -6.78 -5.59
N ASN A 123 -8.87 -7.25 -4.42
CA ASN A 123 -8.27 -6.38 -3.42
C ASN A 123 -6.79 -6.13 -3.74
N PRO A 124 -6.37 -4.87 -3.98
CA PRO A 124 -4.99 -4.57 -4.40
C PRO A 124 -3.95 -4.96 -3.35
N LEU A 125 -4.33 -5.09 -2.07
CA LEU A 125 -3.42 -5.47 -1.00
C LEU A 125 -2.87 -6.90 -1.17
N VAL A 126 -3.61 -7.82 -1.78
CA VAL A 126 -3.30 -9.26 -1.75
C VAL A 126 -1.96 -9.57 -2.46
N GLU A 127 -1.71 -9.02 -3.65
CA GLU A 127 -0.43 -9.18 -4.37
C GLU A 127 0.75 -8.71 -3.48
N HIS A 128 0.52 -7.65 -2.70
CA HIS A 128 1.54 -7.03 -1.86
C HIS A 128 1.69 -7.72 -0.50
N MET A 129 0.66 -8.42 -0.01
CA MET A 129 0.73 -9.30 1.15
C MET A 129 1.59 -10.54 0.90
N LEU A 130 1.53 -11.06 -0.33
CA LEU A 130 2.32 -12.22 -0.78
C LEU A 130 3.79 -11.88 -1.08
N SER A 131 4.11 -10.58 -1.18
CA SER A 131 5.47 -10.08 -1.39
C SER A 131 6.25 -9.97 -0.08
N ASP A 132 7.58 -10.06 -0.14
CA ASP A 132 8.46 -9.83 1.01
C ASP A 132 8.28 -8.37 1.53
N PRO A 133 7.95 -8.15 2.82
CA PRO A 133 7.80 -6.81 3.41
C PRO A 133 8.96 -5.85 3.17
N GLU A 134 10.19 -6.36 2.99
CA GLU A 134 11.37 -5.55 2.72
C GLU A 134 11.52 -5.20 1.23
N SER A 135 10.93 -5.98 0.32
CA SER A 135 10.93 -5.70 -1.13
C SER A 135 10.11 -4.45 -1.46
N ASP A 136 10.43 -3.73 -2.54
CA ASP A 136 9.69 -2.52 -2.93
C ASP A 136 8.18 -2.76 -3.20
N SER A 137 7.76 -4.01 -3.44
CA SER A 137 6.35 -4.39 -3.60
C SER A 137 5.68 -4.92 -2.34
N GLY A 138 6.39 -5.19 -1.25
CA GLY A 138 5.78 -5.72 -0.03
C GLY A 138 5.21 -4.66 0.90
N ILE A 139 4.09 -4.99 1.55
CA ILE A 139 3.52 -4.18 2.62
C ILE A 139 4.45 -4.22 3.83
N CYS A 140 5.08 -3.09 4.16
CA CYS A 140 5.98 -2.97 5.29
C CYS A 140 5.23 -2.75 6.62
N PHE A 141 5.91 -2.99 7.75
CA PHE A 141 5.31 -2.81 9.08
C PHE A 141 4.95 -1.36 9.41
N ASP A 142 5.67 -0.38 8.87
CA ASP A 142 5.31 1.04 9.02
C ASP A 142 3.93 1.32 8.42
N PHE A 143 3.60 0.69 7.29
CA PHE A 143 2.32 0.85 6.61
C PHE A 143 1.20 0.22 7.44
N LEU A 144 1.38 -1.02 7.91
CA LEU A 144 0.38 -1.70 8.74
C LEU A 144 0.14 -0.99 10.07
N ASN A 145 1.21 -0.45 10.68
CA ASN A 145 1.08 0.35 11.90
C ASN A 145 0.24 1.61 11.64
N GLU A 146 0.53 2.34 10.57
CA GLU A 146 -0.19 3.57 10.24
C GLU A 146 -1.63 3.28 9.80
N ALA A 147 -1.85 2.27 8.96
CA ALA A 147 -3.18 1.80 8.56
C ALA A 147 -4.04 1.46 9.77
N SER A 148 -3.52 0.61 10.67
CA SER A 148 -4.26 0.17 11.85
C SER A 148 -4.52 1.30 12.85
N SER A 149 -3.65 2.31 12.92
CA SER A 149 -3.89 3.50 13.75
C SER A 149 -5.12 4.30 13.31
N ARG A 150 -5.44 4.28 12.00
CA ARG A 150 -6.56 5.02 11.39
C ARG A 150 -7.90 4.29 11.47
N PHE A 151 -7.96 3.06 11.99
CA PHE A 151 -9.20 2.26 12.01
C PHE A 151 -10.34 2.89 12.78
N ASP A 152 -10.06 3.72 13.79
CA ASP A 152 -11.10 4.38 14.58
C ASP A 152 -11.67 5.63 13.85
N GLU A 153 -10.96 6.13 12.84
CA GLU A 153 -11.31 7.33 12.06
C GLU A 153 -11.87 6.99 10.68
N ASP A 154 -11.43 5.86 10.11
CA ASP A 154 -11.76 5.43 8.76
C ASP A 154 -12.05 3.93 8.75
N GLU A 155 -13.34 3.59 8.66
CA GLU A 155 -13.82 2.21 8.57
C GLU A 155 -13.46 1.56 7.23
N SER A 156 -13.34 2.35 6.15
CA SER A 156 -13.10 1.82 4.81
C SER A 156 -11.72 1.15 4.67
N ILE A 157 -10.69 1.70 5.34
CA ILE A 157 -9.37 1.06 5.39
C ILE A 157 -9.39 -0.24 6.20
N LYS A 158 -10.17 -0.28 7.28
CA LYS A 158 -10.33 -1.48 8.10
C LYS A 158 -11.01 -2.59 7.28
N ASP A 159 -12.10 -2.27 6.61
CA ASP A 159 -12.84 -3.20 5.75
C ASP A 159 -11.96 -3.69 4.60
N ALA A 160 -11.18 -2.80 3.98
CA ALA A 160 -10.24 -3.19 2.94
C ALA A 160 -9.14 -4.15 3.44
N MET A 161 -8.59 -3.92 4.64
CA MET A 161 -7.59 -4.83 5.23
C MET A 161 -8.20 -6.19 5.58
N VAL A 162 -9.42 -6.23 6.12
CA VAL A 162 -10.13 -7.48 6.42
C VAL A 162 -10.45 -8.23 5.13
N SER A 163 -11.01 -7.55 4.13
CA SER A 163 -11.30 -8.12 2.81
C SER A 163 -10.06 -8.71 2.14
N ALA A 164 -8.88 -8.11 2.34
CA ALA A 164 -7.62 -8.66 1.81
C ALA A 164 -7.26 -10.00 2.47
N VAL A 165 -7.48 -10.15 3.78
CA VAL A 165 -7.27 -11.41 4.51
C VAL A 165 -8.28 -12.47 4.08
N GLU A 166 -9.53 -12.08 3.85
CA GLU A 166 -10.57 -12.97 3.32
C GLU A 166 -10.22 -13.48 1.93
N GLU A 167 -9.76 -12.60 1.05
CA GLU A 167 -9.32 -12.97 -0.29
C GLU A 167 -8.08 -13.86 -0.26
N LEU A 168 -7.11 -13.57 0.61
CA LEU A 168 -5.94 -14.41 0.83
C LEU A 168 -6.33 -15.84 1.26
N SER A 169 -7.32 -15.95 2.14
CA SER A 169 -7.86 -17.24 2.61
C SER A 169 -8.53 -18.02 1.48
N ARG A 170 -9.42 -17.36 0.71
CA ARG A 170 -10.07 -17.97 -0.46
C ARG A 170 -9.08 -18.46 -1.50
N GLN A 171 -8.04 -17.68 -1.78
CA GLN A 171 -6.98 -18.08 -2.71
C GLN A 171 -6.25 -19.32 -2.18
N LEU A 172 -5.86 -19.33 -0.90
CA LEU A 172 -5.17 -20.48 -0.29
C LEU A 172 -6.03 -21.76 -0.33
N ALA A 173 -7.35 -21.65 -0.15
CA ALA A 173 -8.27 -22.78 -0.18
C ALA A 173 -8.26 -23.55 -1.53
N THR A 174 -7.86 -22.89 -2.62
CA THR A 174 -7.81 -23.47 -3.98
C THR A 174 -6.43 -24.00 -4.37
N LYS A 175 -5.40 -23.79 -3.54
CA LYS A 175 -4.01 -24.14 -3.86
C LYS A 175 -3.66 -25.54 -3.35
N SER A 176 -2.93 -26.31 -4.16
CA SER A 176 -2.28 -27.55 -3.72
C SER A 176 -0.94 -27.25 -3.03
N MET A 177 -0.49 -28.11 -2.10
CA MET A 177 0.78 -27.97 -1.36
C MET A 177 2.01 -28.23 -2.25
N LEU A 178 2.23 -27.36 -3.24
CA LEU A 178 3.33 -27.41 -4.19
C LEU A 178 4.40 -26.33 -3.91
N GLY A 179 4.38 -25.71 -2.74
CA GLY A 179 5.41 -24.79 -2.25
C GLY A 179 5.02 -23.31 -2.26
N GLU A 180 3.84 -22.96 -2.77
CA GLU A 180 3.32 -21.58 -2.75
C GLU A 180 2.64 -21.23 -1.42
N GLU A 181 2.21 -22.21 -0.61
CA GLU A 181 1.48 -21.99 0.64
C GLU A 181 2.27 -21.13 1.66
N ARG A 182 3.60 -21.19 1.62
CA ARG A 182 4.47 -20.43 2.52
C ARG A 182 4.29 -18.91 2.37
N VAL A 183 4.04 -18.40 1.15
CA VAL A 183 3.84 -16.95 0.96
C VAL A 183 2.50 -16.49 1.55
N TYR A 184 1.46 -17.31 1.50
CA TYR A 184 0.17 -17.02 2.14
C TYR A 184 0.29 -16.99 3.66
N VAL A 185 0.94 -18.01 4.25
CA VAL A 185 1.16 -18.07 5.71
C VAL A 185 1.99 -16.88 6.19
N ASN A 186 3.04 -16.50 5.45
CA ASN A 186 3.84 -15.33 5.77
C ASN A 186 3.05 -14.01 5.65
N GLY A 187 2.24 -13.86 4.60
CA GLY A 187 1.37 -12.70 4.41
C GLY A 187 0.41 -12.51 5.58
N LEU A 188 -0.32 -13.56 5.96
CA LEU A 188 -1.20 -13.53 7.13
C LEU A 188 -0.42 -13.24 8.42
N ARG A 189 0.70 -13.94 8.65
CA ARG A 189 1.53 -13.75 9.85
C ARG A 189 2.01 -12.30 10.00
N ASN A 190 2.32 -11.60 8.92
CA ASN A 190 2.73 -10.19 8.97
C ASN A 190 1.59 -9.28 9.45
N PHE A 191 0.35 -9.57 9.04
CA PHE A 191 -0.84 -8.83 9.47
C PHE A 191 -1.21 -9.12 10.93
N LEU A 192 -1.08 -10.37 11.37
CA LEU A 192 -1.42 -10.78 12.75
C LEU A 192 -0.50 -10.19 13.83
N ARG A 193 0.57 -9.47 13.46
CA ARG A 193 1.42 -8.73 14.41
C ARG A 193 0.76 -7.46 14.97
N PHE A 194 -0.34 -7.02 14.37
CA PHE A 194 -1.00 -5.75 14.71
C PHE A 194 -2.31 -6.01 15.45
N PRO A 195 -2.41 -5.73 16.76
CA PRO A 195 -3.57 -6.12 17.57
C PRO A 195 -4.92 -5.59 17.05
N LYS A 196 -4.98 -4.32 16.60
CA LYS A 196 -6.21 -3.75 16.02
C LYS A 196 -6.67 -4.51 14.77
N LEU A 197 -5.73 -4.99 13.96
CA LEU A 197 -6.00 -5.78 12.77
C LEU A 197 -6.45 -7.19 13.12
N VAL A 198 -5.84 -7.83 14.12
CA VAL A 198 -6.32 -9.11 14.66
C VAL A 198 -7.77 -9.00 15.12
N VAL A 199 -8.09 -7.98 15.92
CA VAL A 199 -9.47 -7.73 16.38
C VAL A 199 -10.42 -7.53 15.20
N ALA A 200 -10.04 -6.76 14.18
CA ALA A 200 -10.86 -6.57 12.99
C ALA A 200 -11.10 -7.89 12.23
N ILE A 201 -10.05 -8.70 12.03
CA ILE A 201 -10.12 -10.02 11.38
C ILE A 201 -11.07 -10.95 12.13
N THR A 202 -11.03 -10.99 13.48
CA THR A 202 -11.92 -11.84 14.28
C THR A 202 -13.40 -11.44 14.18
N LYS A 203 -13.71 -10.24 13.70
CA LYS A 203 -15.07 -9.74 13.47
C LYS A 203 -15.57 -10.00 12.05
N SER A 204 -14.74 -10.53 11.16
CA SER A 204 -15.19 -10.92 9.82
C SER A 204 -16.30 -11.97 9.93
N PRO A 205 -17.39 -11.85 9.15
CA PRO A 205 -18.39 -12.90 9.02
C PRO A 205 -17.83 -14.24 8.55
N LEU A 206 -16.68 -14.22 7.85
CA LEU A 206 -15.98 -15.43 7.42
C LEU A 206 -15.15 -16.07 8.54
N PHE A 207 -14.88 -15.38 9.65
CA PHE A 207 -14.06 -15.92 10.73
C PHE A 207 -14.63 -17.24 11.26
N LEU A 208 -15.93 -17.27 11.51
CA LEU A 208 -16.70 -18.47 11.80
C LEU A 208 -18.15 -18.26 11.30
N PRO A 209 -18.46 -18.63 10.05
CA PRO A 209 -19.80 -18.45 9.50
C PRO A 209 -20.84 -19.23 10.30
N GLU A 210 -22.03 -18.64 10.48
CA GLU A 210 -23.14 -19.32 11.12
C GLU A 210 -23.57 -20.55 10.29
N GLY A 211 -23.79 -21.68 10.97
CA GLY A 211 -24.27 -22.91 10.34
C GLY A 211 -23.26 -23.64 9.46
N VAL A 212 -21.96 -23.30 9.53
CA VAL A 212 -20.92 -24.05 8.81
C VAL A 212 -20.93 -25.53 9.22
N GLU A 213 -21.04 -26.41 8.23
CA GLU A 213 -20.96 -27.86 8.45
C GLU A 213 -19.55 -28.25 8.88
N ALA A 214 -19.42 -29.25 9.75
CA ALA A 214 -18.12 -29.69 10.27
C ALA A 214 -17.10 -30.02 9.15
N GLN A 215 -17.56 -30.62 8.05
CA GLN A 215 -16.72 -30.99 6.91
C GLN A 215 -16.20 -29.78 6.11
N LYS A 216 -16.86 -28.62 6.23
CA LYS A 216 -16.54 -27.39 5.50
C LYS A 216 -15.72 -26.40 6.33
N ILE A 217 -15.49 -26.67 7.63
CA ILE A 217 -14.73 -25.77 8.51
C ILE A 217 -13.35 -25.44 7.91
N GLU A 218 -12.68 -26.43 7.31
CA GLU A 218 -11.33 -26.28 6.76
C GLU A 218 -11.26 -25.51 5.42
N THR A 219 -12.40 -25.26 4.75
CA THR A 219 -12.45 -24.59 3.44
C THR A 219 -13.26 -23.30 3.46
N ASP A 220 -14.30 -23.25 4.28
CA ASP A 220 -15.32 -22.19 4.23
C ASP A 220 -15.21 -21.23 5.43
N THR A 221 -14.22 -21.40 6.30
CA THR A 221 -13.87 -20.44 7.36
C THR A 221 -12.60 -19.67 7.03
N LEU A 222 -12.43 -18.49 7.61
CA LEU A 222 -11.32 -17.59 7.30
C LEU A 222 -9.94 -18.20 7.59
N LEU A 223 -9.82 -18.96 8.68
CA LEU A 223 -8.56 -19.60 9.06
C LEU A 223 -8.47 -21.06 8.65
N GLY A 224 -9.57 -21.68 8.24
CA GLY A 224 -9.64 -23.07 7.80
C GLY A 224 -8.53 -23.43 6.80
N PRO A 225 -8.39 -22.70 5.67
CA PRO A 225 -7.37 -22.98 4.66
C PRO A 225 -5.94 -22.96 5.19
N PHE A 226 -5.66 -22.16 6.22
CA PHE A 226 -4.33 -22.09 6.85
C PHE A 226 -4.07 -23.27 7.80
N PHE A 227 -5.10 -23.74 8.50
CA PHE A 227 -5.00 -24.90 9.42
C PHE A 227 -5.08 -26.24 8.70
N ARG A 228 -5.65 -26.26 7.49
CA ARG A 228 -5.75 -27.43 6.63
C ARG A 228 -4.41 -27.90 6.05
N LEU A 229 -3.41 -27.01 6.00
CA LEU A 229 -2.08 -27.29 5.44
C LEU A 229 -1.41 -28.51 6.12
N SER A 230 -1.44 -29.65 5.45
CA SER A 230 -0.95 -30.93 5.97
C SER A 230 -0.36 -31.80 4.86
N PRO A 231 0.78 -32.50 5.10
CA PRO A 231 1.37 -33.45 4.15
C PRO A 231 0.43 -34.58 3.70
N MET A 232 -0.64 -34.85 4.45
CA MET A 232 -1.60 -35.92 4.14
C MET A 232 -2.58 -35.58 3.02
N GLN A 233 -2.55 -34.37 2.48
CA GLN A 233 -3.48 -33.89 1.44
C GLN A 233 -2.89 -33.92 0.01
N GLN A 234 -1.94 -34.81 -0.26
CA GLN A 234 -1.42 -35.08 -1.61
C GLN A 234 -2.38 -35.96 -2.42
#